data_AF-A0A2H3JES4-F1
#
_entry.id   AF-A0A2H3JES4-F1
#
_cell.length_a   1.000
_cell.length_b   1.000
_cell.length_c   1.000
_cell.angle_alpha   90.00
_cell.angle_beta   90.00
_cell.angle_gamma   90.00
#
_symmetry.space_group_name_H-M   'P 1'
#
loop_
_entity.id
_entity.type
_entity.pdbx_description
1 polymer ?
#
loop_
_entity_poly.entity_id
_entity_poly.type
_entity_poly.pdbx_seq_one_letter_code
_entity_poly.pdbx_strand_id
1 'polypeptide(L)'
;MYKSPATITTHTTASSPRPHILYIVDVTHADGSISQVARRYSEFVELHTTLADKESLPPKRTLVTSFIPSAWADDRPIAERKAGLASYLASLLRSEQNRNHPALLAFLSASTIDGAAKLDLEDALPSTLSRKAALQAQQVLKAQATQCSAAAYYPDWANDTNPPQDLDFSKFNILLFAFATPNSSSTLDWDSGATSTLQTLVSSAHNSGYGTKVVISIGRLDGSYWFSQAVGSSANITTFVNACISAVITYDLDGIDIDWEYPGETGAGNLYSPSDAANLLTFFTALRNALGSSKIISAAVTDLPWTGSNGSPLTDVSAYAKVMTYANIMNYDVFGASSTAPGPNAPLGNLCNNSSLPQYSAEAAVSQWTGAELPASQLVLGLPLYGYVSESTKTSLTDFVELEGFDRERERAARGMSCPLPRERGAVQSKTKQENKDEDAPNALNGAHPRKRVPVNVAQDAASGGVFVAENGYTEGWDNCSDTPFLFDTARTTVVAYDDTYSLGDKASYAKSAGLAGCFTWSLDQIFRITIMSCKMSYGLVWACCERETRIRRGADEKGR
;
A
#
# COMPACT_ATOMS: atom_id res chain seq x y z
N MET A 1 14.40 -19.80 51.31
CA MET A 1 13.88 -21.07 50.75
C MET A 1 14.81 -21.72 49.71
N TYR A 2 15.85 -21.03 49.20
CA TYR A 2 16.73 -21.58 48.14
C TYR A 2 18.21 -21.37 48.47
N LYS A 3 19.06 -22.37 48.19
CA LYS A 3 20.53 -22.26 48.28
C LYS A 3 21.05 -22.04 46.87
N SER A 4 21.85 -20.98 46.66
CA SER A 4 22.42 -20.67 45.35
C SER A 4 23.20 -21.86 44.77
N PRO A 5 23.24 -22.06 43.43
CA PRO A 5 22.61 -21.27 42.36
C PRO A 5 21.42 -21.96 41.68
N ALA A 6 20.46 -21.17 41.19
CA ALA A 6 19.51 -21.63 40.16
C ALA A 6 20.26 -21.72 38.83
N THR A 7 20.21 -22.87 38.18
CA THR A 7 20.95 -23.14 36.94
C THR A 7 20.00 -23.33 35.78
N ILE A 8 20.44 -22.98 34.57
CA ILE A 8 19.69 -23.24 33.34
C ILE A 8 20.50 -24.20 32.49
N THR A 9 20.23 -25.49 32.66
CA THR A 9 21.04 -26.56 32.06
C THR A 9 20.52 -26.93 30.68
N THR A 10 19.20 -26.96 30.51
CA THR A 10 18.53 -27.43 29.29
C THR A 10 17.52 -26.42 28.74
N HIS A 11 17.08 -26.64 27.51
CA HIS A 11 16.01 -25.89 26.87
C HIS A 11 15.19 -26.81 25.96
N THR A 12 13.95 -26.43 25.64
CA THR A 12 13.12 -27.14 24.66
C THR A 12 12.45 -26.15 23.71
N THR A 13 12.18 -26.58 22.48
CA THR A 13 11.43 -25.83 21.46
C THR A 13 10.04 -26.42 21.21
N ALA A 14 9.73 -27.56 21.85
CA ALA A 14 8.45 -28.24 21.74
C ALA A 14 7.43 -27.62 22.71
N SER A 15 6.82 -26.53 22.29
CA SER A 15 5.75 -25.84 23.03
C SER A 15 4.50 -25.69 22.18
N SER A 16 3.32 -25.83 22.78
CA SER A 16 2.00 -25.65 22.16
C SER A 16 1.35 -24.35 22.69
N PRO A 17 0.61 -23.56 21.87
CA PRO A 17 0.15 -23.81 20.50
C PRO A 17 1.16 -23.44 19.38
N ARG A 18 2.35 -22.92 19.72
CA ARG A 18 3.42 -22.60 18.74
C ARG A 18 4.82 -22.84 19.33
N PRO A 19 5.83 -23.26 18.52
CA PRO A 19 7.20 -23.47 18.99
C PRO A 19 7.88 -22.18 19.49
N HIS A 20 8.43 -22.20 20.70
CA HIS A 20 9.28 -21.16 21.28
C HIS A 20 10.30 -21.81 22.24
N ILE A 21 11.42 -21.12 22.50
CA ILE A 21 12.45 -21.64 23.42
C ILE A 21 11.97 -21.49 24.87
N LEU A 22 11.82 -22.62 25.55
CA LEU A 22 11.63 -22.69 27.00
C LEU A 22 12.97 -23.03 27.67
N TYR A 23 13.40 -22.17 28.59
CA TYR A 23 14.57 -22.38 29.43
C TYR A 23 14.17 -23.20 30.65
N ILE A 24 14.83 -24.34 30.87
CA ILE A 24 14.58 -25.17 32.04
C ILE A 24 15.45 -24.68 33.19
N VAL A 25 14.81 -24.07 34.18
CA VAL A 25 15.44 -23.55 35.38
C VAL A 25 15.42 -24.65 36.44
N ASP A 26 16.59 -25.14 36.82
CA ASP A 26 16.78 -26.01 37.98
C ASP A 26 16.87 -25.14 39.24
N VAL A 27 15.94 -25.35 40.16
CA VAL A 27 15.81 -24.60 41.41
C VAL A 27 16.18 -25.51 42.59
N THR A 28 17.28 -25.19 43.27
CA THR A 28 17.78 -25.94 44.43
C THR A 28 17.17 -25.40 45.73
N HIS A 29 16.40 -26.23 46.42
CA HIS A 29 15.74 -25.92 47.69
C HIS A 29 16.70 -26.06 48.88
N ALA A 30 16.29 -25.52 50.03
CA ALA A 30 17.12 -25.53 51.24
C ALA A 30 17.44 -26.94 51.78
N ASP A 31 16.57 -27.93 51.49
CA ASP A 31 16.74 -29.34 51.85
C ASP A 31 17.61 -30.14 50.86
N GLY A 32 18.10 -29.48 49.80
CA GLY A 32 18.92 -30.09 48.76
C GLY A 32 18.13 -30.73 47.61
N SER A 33 16.79 -30.69 47.65
CA SER A 33 15.96 -31.12 46.52
C SER A 33 16.05 -30.13 45.35
N ILE A 34 15.85 -30.62 44.12
CA ILE A 34 15.87 -29.80 42.90
C ILE A 34 14.49 -29.89 42.23
N SER A 35 13.89 -28.75 41.92
CA SER A 35 12.68 -28.68 41.08
C SER A 35 12.99 -28.01 39.75
N GLN A 36 12.40 -28.50 38.66
CA GLN A 36 12.54 -27.90 37.33
C GLN A 36 11.34 -27.03 36.99
N VAL A 37 11.63 -25.85 36.46
CA VAL A 37 10.62 -24.87 36.07
C VAL A 37 10.95 -24.35 34.67
N ALA A 38 10.00 -24.48 33.74
CA ALA A 38 10.17 -23.96 32.39
C ALA A 38 9.77 -22.48 32.33
N ARG A 39 10.64 -21.65 31.75
CA ARG A 39 10.40 -20.21 31.60
C ARG A 39 10.76 -19.72 30.20
N ARG A 40 9.93 -18.84 29.66
CA ARG A 40 10.19 -18.09 28.44
C ARG A 40 11.06 -16.89 28.72
N TYR A 41 11.72 -16.37 27.69
CA TYR A 41 12.50 -15.14 27.83
C TYR A 41 11.62 -13.94 28.24
N SER A 42 10.38 -13.84 27.74
CA SER A 42 9.41 -12.81 28.14
C SER A 42 9.19 -12.78 29.65
N GLU A 43 9.08 -13.94 30.30
CA GLU A 43 8.90 -14.05 31.74
C GLU A 43 10.14 -13.56 32.52
N PHE A 44 11.36 -13.72 31.97
CA PHE A 44 12.56 -13.10 32.56
C PHE A 44 12.54 -11.57 32.43
N VAL A 45 12.01 -11.04 31.32
CA VAL A 45 11.84 -9.59 31.11
C VAL A 45 10.79 -9.01 32.05
N GLU A 46 9.68 -9.71 32.24
CA GLU A 46 8.63 -9.33 33.18
C GLU A 46 9.16 -9.34 34.62
N LEU A 47 9.89 -10.39 35.01
CA LEU A 47 10.54 -10.46 36.32
C LEU A 47 11.50 -9.29 36.52
N HIS A 48 12.38 -9.03 35.54
CA HIS A 48 13.34 -7.93 35.59
C HIS A 48 12.66 -6.56 35.73
N THR A 49 11.58 -6.34 34.98
CA THR A 49 10.79 -5.10 35.04
C THR A 49 10.07 -4.96 36.39
N THR A 50 9.47 -6.04 36.89
CA THR A 50 8.73 -6.07 38.16
C THR A 50 9.64 -5.78 39.35
N LEU A 51 10.88 -6.28 39.31
CA LEU A 51 11.88 -6.02 40.35
C LEU A 51 12.52 -4.63 40.24
N ALA A 52 12.26 -3.88 39.15
CA ALA A 52 12.97 -2.66 38.79
C ALA A 52 14.50 -2.81 38.93
N ASP A 53 15.00 -3.99 38.54
CA ASP A 53 16.36 -4.40 38.81
C ASP A 53 17.36 -3.61 37.94
N LYS A 54 18.54 -3.30 38.48
CA LYS A 54 19.54 -2.47 37.78
C LYS A 54 20.47 -3.28 36.89
N GLU A 55 20.49 -4.61 37.01
CA GLU A 55 21.35 -5.48 36.20
C GLU A 55 20.74 -5.74 34.82
N SER A 56 21.57 -5.76 33.78
CA SER A 56 21.09 -6.02 32.43
C SER A 56 20.81 -7.50 32.19
N LEU A 57 19.65 -7.83 31.62
CA LEU A 57 19.42 -9.16 31.05
C LEU A 57 20.38 -9.45 29.88
N PRO A 58 20.81 -10.72 29.70
CA PRO A 58 21.67 -11.09 28.58
C PRO A 58 20.97 -10.84 27.24
N PRO A 59 21.59 -10.17 26.27
CA PRO A 59 20.94 -9.82 25.02
C PRO A 59 20.53 -11.06 24.22
N LYS A 60 19.37 -11.00 23.56
CA LYS A 60 19.00 -11.92 22.47
C LYS A 60 19.88 -11.62 21.25
N ARG A 61 21.13 -12.10 21.22
CA ARG A 61 21.99 -11.97 20.02
C ARG A 61 21.48 -12.86 18.89
N THR A 62 21.63 -12.36 17.66
CA THR A 62 21.14 -12.93 16.40
C THR A 62 21.67 -14.34 16.13
N LEU A 63 20.78 -15.27 15.81
CA LEU A 63 21.10 -16.43 14.98
C LEU A 63 21.05 -15.97 13.53
N VAL A 64 22.22 -15.78 12.90
CA VAL A 64 22.28 -15.59 11.45
C VAL A 64 22.27 -16.98 10.84
N THR A 65 21.09 -17.45 10.40
CA THR A 65 20.92 -18.24 9.16
C THR A 65 19.44 -18.54 8.93
N SER A 66 19.08 -18.44 7.66
CA SER A 66 17.86 -18.88 6.99
C SER A 66 17.32 -20.20 7.52
N PHE A 67 15.99 -20.32 7.69
CA PHE A 67 15.19 -21.56 7.77
C PHE A 67 15.96 -22.89 7.93
N ILE A 68 16.57 -23.10 9.09
CA ILE A 68 16.88 -24.45 9.56
C ILE A 68 16.00 -24.70 10.79
N PRO A 69 15.32 -25.86 10.91
CA PRO A 69 14.63 -26.24 12.13
C PRO A 69 15.52 -25.98 13.35
N SER A 70 14.98 -25.41 14.41
CA SER A 70 15.70 -25.02 15.64
C SER A 70 16.50 -26.16 16.29
N ALA A 71 16.27 -27.41 15.87
CA ALA A 71 17.08 -28.57 16.23
C ALA A 71 18.52 -28.55 15.66
N TRP A 72 18.83 -27.68 14.69
CA TRP A 72 20.12 -27.65 13.96
C TRP A 72 20.80 -26.26 14.01
N ALA A 73 20.35 -25.37 14.89
CA ALA A 73 21.07 -24.13 15.18
C ALA A 73 22.33 -24.45 16.01
N ASP A 74 23.45 -23.80 15.72
CA ASP A 74 24.70 -23.92 16.49
C ASP A 74 24.41 -23.67 17.99
N ASP A 75 24.70 -24.64 18.86
CA ASP A 75 24.30 -24.63 20.30
C ASP A 75 24.90 -23.46 21.10
N ARG A 76 25.88 -22.77 20.53
CA ARG A 76 26.72 -21.77 21.21
C ARG A 76 25.96 -20.51 21.68
N PRO A 77 25.11 -19.84 20.87
CA PRO A 77 24.39 -18.65 21.31
C PRO A 77 23.28 -18.97 22.33
N ILE A 78 22.68 -20.16 22.25
CA ILE A 78 21.72 -20.63 23.25
C ILE A 78 22.45 -20.96 24.56
N ALA A 79 23.62 -21.59 24.50
CA ALA A 79 24.47 -21.84 25.66
C ALA A 79 24.91 -20.54 26.36
N GLU A 80 25.34 -19.53 25.61
CA GLU A 80 25.68 -18.19 26.13
C GLU A 80 24.50 -17.53 26.83
N ARG A 81 23.30 -17.62 26.23
CA ARG A 81 22.09 -17.03 26.82
C ARG A 81 21.64 -17.78 28.08
N LYS A 82 21.70 -19.11 28.08
CA LYS A 82 21.46 -19.93 29.30
C LYS A 82 22.42 -19.52 30.42
N ALA A 83 23.71 -19.37 30.12
CA ALA A 83 24.71 -18.92 31.08
C ALA A 83 24.41 -17.52 31.63
N GLY A 84 24.04 -16.57 30.75
CA GLY A 84 23.66 -15.22 31.14
C GLY A 84 22.41 -15.17 32.02
N LEU A 85 21.37 -15.93 31.66
CA LEU A 85 20.11 -15.98 32.42
C LEU A 85 20.32 -16.70 33.78
N ALA A 86 21.13 -17.74 33.82
CA ALA A 86 21.53 -18.38 35.08
C ALA A 86 22.34 -17.42 35.97
N SER A 87 23.25 -16.63 35.39
CA SER A 87 24.00 -15.60 36.11
C SER A 87 23.08 -14.52 36.68
N TYR A 88 22.09 -14.09 35.90
CA TYR A 88 21.05 -13.14 36.31
C TYR A 88 20.21 -13.68 37.49
N LEU A 89 19.69 -14.90 37.41
CA LEU A 89 18.96 -15.50 38.54
C LEU A 89 19.84 -15.66 39.78
N ALA A 90 21.12 -16.02 39.59
CA ALA A 90 22.06 -16.12 40.69
C ALA A 90 22.35 -14.76 41.34
N SER A 91 22.38 -13.65 40.57
CA SER A 91 22.53 -12.31 41.14
C SER A 91 21.30 -11.90 41.95
N LEU A 92 20.08 -12.14 41.44
CA LEU A 92 18.83 -11.86 42.15
C LEU A 92 18.74 -12.63 43.47
N LEU A 93 19.13 -13.90 43.49
CA LEU A 93 19.11 -14.73 44.70
C LEU A 93 20.19 -14.35 45.72
N ARG A 94 21.26 -13.66 45.30
CA ARG A 94 22.29 -13.10 46.19
C ARG A 94 21.91 -11.73 46.75
N SER A 95 21.10 -10.97 46.03
CA SER A 95 20.65 -9.64 46.45
C SER A 95 19.69 -9.74 47.64
N GLU A 96 19.99 -9.03 48.74
CA GLU A 96 19.11 -8.98 49.91
C GLU A 96 17.73 -8.39 49.59
N GLN A 97 17.69 -7.47 48.63
CA GLN A 97 16.47 -6.81 48.16
C GLN A 97 15.58 -7.76 47.35
N ASN A 98 16.18 -8.61 46.50
CA ASN A 98 15.43 -9.41 45.54
C ASN A 98 15.17 -10.85 46.02
N ARG A 99 16.04 -11.43 46.87
CA ARG A 99 16.00 -12.87 47.25
C ARG A 99 14.69 -13.33 47.89
N ASN A 100 13.95 -12.42 48.51
CA ASN A 100 12.66 -12.69 49.17
C ASN A 100 11.48 -11.99 48.46
N HIS A 101 11.71 -11.42 47.28
CA HIS A 101 10.66 -10.69 46.57
C HIS A 101 9.57 -11.65 46.06
N PRO A 102 8.27 -11.39 46.29
CA PRO A 102 7.19 -12.30 45.90
C PRO A 102 7.20 -12.68 44.42
N ALA A 103 7.52 -11.75 43.53
CA ALA A 103 7.62 -12.02 42.09
C ALA A 103 8.74 -13.02 41.74
N LEU A 104 9.90 -12.95 42.43
CA LEU A 104 10.98 -13.92 42.23
C LEU A 104 10.60 -15.30 42.77
N LEU A 105 9.95 -15.35 43.94
CA LEU A 105 9.48 -16.60 44.53
C LEU A 105 8.42 -17.26 43.65
N ALA A 106 7.47 -16.48 43.10
CA ALA A 106 6.48 -16.96 42.14
C ALA A 106 7.14 -17.46 40.85
N PHE A 107 8.10 -16.70 40.31
CA PHE A 107 8.86 -17.08 39.12
C PHE A 107 9.62 -18.40 39.31
N LEU A 108 10.11 -18.70 40.52
CA LEU A 108 10.81 -19.94 40.82
C LEU A 108 9.89 -21.09 41.27
N SER A 109 8.59 -20.84 41.43
CA SER A 109 7.61 -21.83 41.87
C SER A 109 6.98 -22.61 40.69
N ALA A 110 6.62 -23.86 40.95
CA ALA A 110 6.05 -24.79 39.98
C ALA A 110 4.57 -24.47 39.70
N SER A 111 4.30 -23.39 38.99
CA SER A 111 3.04 -23.18 38.30
C SER A 111 3.20 -23.60 36.83
N THR A 112 2.47 -24.65 36.47
CA THR A 112 2.39 -25.28 35.15
C THR A 112 1.99 -24.29 34.07
N ILE A 113 2.62 -24.44 32.90
CA ILE A 113 2.23 -23.81 31.63
C ILE A 113 0.92 -24.46 31.18
N ASP A 114 -0.19 -24.15 31.84
CA ASP A 114 -1.51 -24.60 31.39
C ASP A 114 -2.50 -23.46 31.57
N GLY A 115 -2.55 -22.62 30.54
CA GLY A 115 -3.43 -21.48 30.46
C GLY A 115 -3.16 -20.77 29.15
N ALA A 116 -4.23 -20.43 28.42
CA ALA A 116 -4.19 -19.62 27.21
C ALA A 116 -3.60 -18.23 27.53
N ALA A 117 -2.27 -18.14 27.57
CA ALA A 117 -1.57 -16.91 27.88
C ALA A 117 -1.53 -16.01 26.65
N LYS A 118 -1.81 -14.72 26.89
CA LYS A 118 -1.77 -13.63 25.92
C LYS A 118 -0.45 -13.65 25.14
N LEU A 119 -0.52 -13.44 23.83
CA LEU A 119 0.65 -13.27 22.96
C LEU A 119 1.54 -12.15 23.52
N ASP A 120 2.73 -12.49 24.02
CA ASP A 120 3.78 -11.52 24.27
C ASP A 120 4.67 -11.41 23.02
N LEU A 121 4.84 -10.19 22.52
CA LEU A 121 5.69 -9.93 21.37
C LEU A 121 7.13 -10.36 21.64
N GLU A 122 7.61 -10.33 22.88
CA GLU A 122 8.92 -10.86 23.24
C GLU A 122 9.08 -12.36 22.97
N ASP A 123 7.98 -13.13 22.91
CA ASP A 123 8.01 -14.54 22.55
C ASP A 123 7.90 -14.78 21.04
N ALA A 124 7.39 -13.79 20.29
CA ALA A 124 7.13 -13.87 18.85
C ALA A 124 8.15 -13.11 17.99
N LEU A 125 8.95 -12.22 18.59
CA LEU A 125 9.94 -11.42 17.89
C LEU A 125 11.19 -12.27 17.56
N PRO A 126 11.61 -12.34 16.28
CA PRO A 126 12.96 -12.77 15.93
C PRO A 126 13.97 -11.91 16.70
N SER A 127 15.08 -12.50 17.13
CA SER A 127 16.10 -11.91 18.02
C SER A 127 16.93 -10.79 17.37
N THR A 128 16.33 -9.88 16.60
CA THR A 128 17.04 -8.89 15.77
C THR A 128 16.78 -7.44 16.16
N LEU A 129 15.95 -7.14 17.17
CA LEU A 129 15.64 -5.76 17.55
C LEU A 129 15.89 -5.49 19.05
N SER A 130 16.68 -4.45 19.35
CA SER A 130 16.82 -3.93 20.73
C SER A 130 15.50 -3.33 21.21
N ARG A 131 15.23 -3.21 22.53
CA ARG A 131 13.99 -2.56 23.04
C ARG A 131 13.77 -1.16 22.47
N LYS A 132 14.84 -0.41 22.20
CA LYS A 132 14.77 0.90 21.53
C LYS A 132 14.38 0.76 20.06
N ALA A 133 14.97 -0.20 19.34
CA ALA A 133 14.60 -0.51 17.96
C ALA A 133 13.22 -1.17 17.86
N ALA A 134 12.74 -1.85 18.90
CA ALA A 134 11.40 -2.43 19.00
C ALA A 134 10.37 -1.38 19.37
N LEU A 135 10.71 -0.34 20.15
CA LEU A 135 9.86 0.83 20.39
C LEU A 135 9.83 1.77 19.19
N GLN A 136 10.95 1.93 18.47
CA GLN A 136 10.99 2.62 17.18
C GLN A 136 10.26 1.82 16.11
N ALA A 137 10.45 0.50 16.05
CA ALA A 137 9.66 -0.38 15.22
C ALA A 137 8.21 -0.43 15.67
N GLN A 138 7.87 -0.25 16.94
CA GLN A 138 6.48 -0.12 17.41
C GLN A 138 5.91 1.24 17.03
N GLN A 139 6.69 2.30 16.93
CA GLN A 139 6.27 3.57 16.35
C GLN A 139 6.11 3.46 14.83
N VAL A 140 6.99 2.73 14.14
CA VAL A 140 6.93 2.42 12.70
C VAL A 140 5.85 1.37 12.38
N LEU A 141 5.52 0.47 13.30
CA LEU A 141 4.48 -0.56 13.21
C LEU A 141 3.14 -0.06 13.74
N LYS A 142 3.11 0.92 14.65
CA LYS A 142 1.92 1.76 14.90
C LYS A 142 1.71 2.79 13.80
N ALA A 143 2.75 3.11 13.02
CA ALA A 143 2.60 3.83 11.77
C ALA A 143 2.15 2.86 10.66
N GLN A 144 2.69 1.64 10.54
CA GLN A 144 2.24 0.65 9.55
C GLN A 144 0.90 -0.01 9.93
N ALA A 145 0.54 -0.05 11.21
CA ALA A 145 -0.84 -0.24 11.62
C ALA A 145 -1.57 1.06 11.32
N THR A 146 -2.22 1.09 10.15
CA THR A 146 -3.17 2.12 9.73
C THR A 146 -2.59 3.47 9.28
N GLN A 147 -1.40 3.52 8.67
CA GLN A 147 -1.07 4.64 7.78
C GLN A 147 -1.51 4.25 6.36
N CYS A 148 -2.45 5.00 5.81
CA CYS A 148 -2.82 4.84 4.41
C CYS A 148 -1.60 5.23 3.55
N SER A 149 -1.13 4.29 2.75
CA SER A 149 0.01 4.45 1.85
C SER A 149 -0.33 5.45 0.75
N ALA A 150 0.50 6.48 0.60
CA ALA A 150 0.48 7.33 -0.58
C ALA A 150 1.48 6.77 -1.60
N ALA A 151 0.96 6.28 -2.73
CA ALA A 151 1.76 5.79 -3.84
C ALA A 151 1.60 6.68 -5.08
N ALA A 152 2.53 6.60 -6.03
CA ALA A 152 2.39 7.28 -7.31
C ALA A 152 3.17 6.57 -8.42
N TYR A 153 2.61 6.57 -9.63
CA TYR A 153 3.34 6.16 -10.82
C TYR A 153 4.25 7.30 -11.31
N TYR A 154 5.54 6.98 -11.46
CA TYR A 154 6.55 7.82 -12.10
C TYR A 154 6.91 7.21 -13.45
N PRO A 155 6.31 7.69 -14.55
CA PRO A 155 6.70 7.25 -15.88
C PRO A 155 8.13 7.65 -16.24
N ASP A 156 8.82 6.87 -17.03
CA ASP A 156 10.20 7.11 -17.46
C ASP A 156 10.33 8.39 -18.31
N TRP A 157 9.28 8.73 -19.06
CA TRP A 157 9.14 10.00 -19.77
C TRP A 157 8.88 11.20 -18.85
N ALA A 158 8.57 11.00 -17.57
CA ALA A 158 8.39 12.10 -16.62
C ALA A 158 9.71 12.82 -16.30
N ASN A 159 10.86 12.24 -16.63
CA ASN A 159 12.16 12.84 -16.37
C ASN A 159 12.34 14.22 -17.01
N ASP A 160 11.70 14.46 -18.16
CA ASP A 160 11.84 15.71 -18.90
C ASP A 160 11.04 16.86 -18.26
N THR A 161 9.93 16.55 -17.59
CA THR A 161 9.03 17.54 -16.99
C THR A 161 9.12 17.61 -15.48
N ASN A 162 9.52 16.51 -14.83
CA ASN A 162 9.57 16.33 -13.39
C ASN A 162 10.73 15.38 -13.04
N PRO A 163 11.99 15.85 -13.14
CA PRO A 163 13.16 15.00 -12.93
C PRO A 163 13.23 14.47 -11.49
N PRO A 164 13.78 13.26 -11.25
CA PRO A 164 13.69 12.62 -9.94
C PRO A 164 14.30 13.42 -8.78
N GLN A 165 15.29 14.26 -9.05
CA GLN A 165 15.95 15.08 -8.02
C GLN A 165 15.07 16.22 -7.49
N ASP A 166 14.07 16.64 -8.27
CA ASP A 166 13.16 17.72 -7.91
C ASP A 166 11.91 17.20 -7.16
N LEU A 167 11.76 15.88 -7.06
CA LEU A 167 10.66 15.26 -6.33
C LEU A 167 10.78 15.51 -4.83
N ASP A 168 9.67 15.91 -4.23
CA ASP A 168 9.52 15.95 -2.78
C ASP A 168 9.09 14.57 -2.26
N PHE A 169 10.08 13.74 -1.94
CA PHE A 169 9.91 12.35 -1.49
C PHE A 169 9.11 12.22 -0.18
N SER A 170 8.99 13.28 0.63
CA SER A 170 8.22 13.24 1.88
C SER A 170 6.73 12.92 1.71
N LYS A 171 6.23 13.00 0.47
CA LYS A 171 4.83 12.83 0.11
C LYS A 171 4.48 11.43 -0.36
N PHE A 172 5.47 10.57 -0.55
CA PHE A 172 5.28 9.24 -1.11
C PHE A 172 5.88 8.18 -0.20
N ASN A 173 5.07 7.18 0.12
CA ASN A 173 5.56 5.95 0.71
C ASN A 173 6.13 5.03 -0.38
N ILE A 174 5.52 5.01 -1.57
CA ILE A 174 5.87 4.14 -2.69
C ILE A 174 5.87 4.95 -3.99
N LEU A 175 6.92 4.81 -4.79
CA LEU A 175 6.97 5.25 -6.18
C LEU A 175 7.02 4.02 -7.08
N LEU A 176 6.07 3.91 -7.99
CA LEU A 176 5.95 2.87 -8.99
C LEU A 176 6.61 3.40 -10.27
N PHE A 177 7.84 2.99 -10.55
CA PHE A 177 8.55 3.40 -11.77
C PHE A 177 7.95 2.68 -12.97
N ALA A 178 7.47 3.43 -13.95
CA ALA A 178 6.78 2.95 -15.14
C ALA A 178 7.64 3.25 -16.37
N PHE A 179 8.10 2.31 -17.20
CA PHE A 179 7.88 0.88 -17.13
C PHE A 179 9.12 0.09 -17.57
N ALA A 180 9.13 -1.19 -17.25
CA ALA A 180 9.74 -2.23 -18.07
C ALA A 180 8.62 -3.05 -18.75
N THR A 181 8.92 -3.82 -19.79
CA THR A 181 7.92 -4.67 -20.46
C THR A 181 8.42 -6.11 -20.64
N PRO A 182 7.55 -7.14 -20.53
CA PRO A 182 7.94 -8.50 -20.88
C PRO A 182 8.19 -8.61 -22.39
N ASN A 183 9.10 -9.49 -22.79
CA ASN A 183 9.41 -9.75 -24.20
C ASN A 183 9.22 -11.22 -24.60
N SER A 184 9.46 -11.53 -25.88
CA SER A 184 9.29 -12.87 -26.46
C SER A 184 10.19 -13.95 -25.86
N SER A 185 11.24 -13.55 -25.13
CA SER A 185 12.14 -14.47 -24.40
C SER A 185 11.74 -14.64 -22.94
N SER A 186 10.58 -14.10 -22.52
CA SER A 186 10.15 -14.05 -21.11
C SER A 186 11.15 -13.32 -20.21
N THR A 187 11.86 -12.32 -20.74
CA THR A 187 12.70 -11.38 -19.98
C THR A 187 12.13 -9.96 -20.07
N LEU A 188 12.88 -8.95 -19.61
CA LEU A 188 12.45 -7.56 -19.58
C LEU A 188 13.13 -6.73 -20.69
N ASP A 189 12.33 -5.97 -21.41
CA ASP A 189 12.75 -4.86 -22.27
C ASP A 189 12.54 -3.52 -21.54
N TRP A 190 13.30 -2.52 -21.96
CA TRP A 190 13.32 -1.18 -21.37
C TRP A 190 13.32 -0.14 -22.48
N ASP A 191 12.56 0.93 -22.29
CA ASP A 191 12.62 2.06 -23.21
C ASP A 191 13.97 2.78 -23.10
N SER A 192 14.32 3.50 -24.17
CA SER A 192 15.58 4.22 -24.24
C SER A 192 15.69 5.23 -23.10
N GLY A 193 16.71 5.08 -22.24
CA GLY A 193 16.94 5.97 -21.10
C GLY A 193 16.23 5.57 -19.81
N ALA A 194 15.22 4.68 -19.86
CA ALA A 194 14.42 4.29 -18.70
C ALA A 194 15.27 3.79 -17.53
N THR A 195 16.27 2.95 -17.79
CA THR A 195 17.16 2.39 -16.75
C THR A 195 18.02 3.46 -16.07
N SER A 196 18.45 4.50 -16.80
CA SER A 196 19.20 5.62 -16.23
C SER A 196 18.32 6.52 -15.36
N THR A 197 17.07 6.76 -15.79
CA THR A 197 16.07 7.47 -14.99
C THR A 197 15.73 6.67 -13.73
N LEU A 198 15.57 5.34 -13.83
CA LEU A 198 15.30 4.47 -12.70
C LEU A 198 16.43 4.52 -11.66
N GLN A 199 17.69 4.40 -12.09
CA GLN A 199 18.84 4.49 -11.19
C GLN A 199 18.89 5.83 -10.46
N THR A 200 18.55 6.91 -11.16
CA THR A 200 18.48 8.26 -10.60
C THR A 200 17.34 8.38 -9.59
N LEU A 201 16.16 7.82 -9.89
CA LEU A 201 15.01 7.81 -9.00
C LEU A 201 15.28 7.01 -7.72
N VAL A 202 15.81 5.78 -7.84
CA VAL A 202 16.16 4.94 -6.70
C VAL A 202 17.18 5.66 -5.81
N SER A 203 18.26 6.15 -6.40
CA SER A 203 19.30 6.88 -5.66
C SER A 203 18.74 8.11 -4.95
N SER A 204 17.85 8.87 -5.60
CA SER A 204 17.24 10.07 -5.02
C SER A 204 16.29 9.72 -3.87
N ALA A 205 15.43 8.72 -4.07
CA ALA A 205 14.46 8.27 -3.07
C ALA A 205 15.14 7.71 -1.82
N HIS A 206 16.13 6.84 -1.98
CA HIS A 206 16.83 6.20 -0.86
C HIS A 206 17.71 7.18 -0.09
N ASN A 207 18.32 8.16 -0.76
CA ASN A 207 19.14 9.18 -0.11
C ASN A 207 18.32 10.34 0.48
N SER A 208 17.00 10.40 0.20
CA SER A 208 16.14 11.50 0.69
C SER A 208 15.93 11.50 2.21
N GLY A 209 16.13 10.35 2.87
CA GLY A 209 15.88 10.18 4.31
C GLY A 209 14.41 10.00 4.71
N TYR A 210 13.46 10.02 3.75
CA TYR A 210 12.02 9.83 4.03
C TYR A 210 11.56 8.37 3.99
N GLY A 211 12.42 7.46 3.54
CA GLY A 211 12.10 6.02 3.48
C GLY A 211 11.15 5.64 2.33
N THR A 212 11.00 6.51 1.33
CA THR A 212 10.24 6.23 0.11
C THR A 212 10.77 5.00 -0.60
N LYS A 213 9.86 4.09 -0.93
CA LYS A 213 10.14 2.82 -1.61
C LYS A 213 10.02 2.98 -3.11
N VAL A 214 10.91 2.36 -3.87
CA VAL A 214 10.85 2.37 -5.34
C VAL A 214 10.58 0.96 -5.85
N VAL A 215 9.49 0.80 -6.59
CA VAL A 215 8.99 -0.47 -7.13
C VAL A 215 8.96 -0.34 -8.65
N ILE A 216 9.52 -1.30 -9.38
CA ILE A 216 9.41 -1.31 -10.85
C ILE A 216 8.03 -1.83 -11.24
N SER A 217 7.30 -1.08 -12.06
CA SER A 217 6.10 -1.55 -12.74
C SER A 217 6.48 -2.15 -14.09
N ILE A 218 6.07 -3.40 -14.29
CA ILE A 218 6.32 -4.17 -15.50
C ILE A 218 5.00 -4.31 -16.23
N GLY A 219 4.95 -3.92 -17.49
CA GLY A 219 3.73 -3.93 -18.29
C GLY A 219 3.38 -2.54 -18.79
N ARG A 220 2.09 -2.18 -18.70
CA ARG A 220 1.35 -1.09 -19.37
C ARG A 220 0.44 -1.60 -20.49
N LEU A 221 -0.55 -0.78 -20.86
CA LEU A 221 -1.49 -1.04 -21.94
C LEU A 221 -0.86 -1.61 -23.23
N ASP A 222 0.12 -0.93 -23.82
CA ASP A 222 0.80 -1.35 -25.06
C ASP A 222 2.03 -2.26 -24.82
N GLY A 223 2.37 -2.52 -23.56
CA GLY A 223 3.52 -3.35 -23.15
C GLY A 223 3.15 -4.74 -22.65
N SER A 224 1.87 -5.12 -22.70
CA SER A 224 1.36 -6.34 -22.06
C SER A 224 1.39 -7.61 -22.93
N TYR A 225 1.79 -7.49 -24.20
CA TYR A 225 1.62 -8.55 -25.21
C TYR A 225 2.24 -9.90 -24.82
N TRP A 226 3.38 -9.90 -24.14
CA TRP A 226 4.14 -11.12 -23.84
C TRP A 226 3.84 -11.75 -22.48
N PHE A 227 2.94 -11.18 -21.67
CA PHE A 227 2.65 -11.72 -20.34
C PHE A 227 2.10 -13.15 -20.36
N SER A 228 1.07 -13.42 -21.19
CA SER A 228 0.47 -14.76 -21.28
C SER A 228 1.51 -15.82 -21.62
N GLN A 229 2.46 -15.49 -22.51
CA GLN A 229 3.60 -16.37 -22.81
C GLN A 229 4.56 -16.50 -21.62
N ALA A 230 4.94 -15.38 -20.99
CA ALA A 230 5.90 -15.34 -19.89
C ALA A 230 5.43 -16.17 -18.68
N VAL A 231 4.12 -16.25 -18.45
CA VAL A 231 3.54 -17.08 -17.38
C VAL A 231 3.02 -18.44 -17.86
N GLY A 232 3.02 -18.70 -19.17
CA GLY A 232 2.32 -19.85 -19.77
C GLY A 232 2.95 -21.23 -19.53
N SER A 233 4.17 -21.30 -18.99
CA SER A 233 4.83 -22.57 -18.65
C SER A 233 5.77 -22.40 -17.45
N SER A 234 6.09 -23.50 -16.76
CA SER A 234 7.03 -23.48 -15.63
C SER A 234 8.43 -22.97 -16.01
N ALA A 235 8.89 -23.28 -17.23
CA ALA A 235 10.16 -22.79 -17.76
C ALA A 235 10.12 -21.26 -17.97
N ASN A 236 9.07 -20.74 -18.61
CA ASN A 236 8.92 -19.31 -18.85
C ASN A 236 8.75 -18.54 -17.53
N ILE A 237 7.95 -19.06 -16.58
CA ILE A 237 7.81 -18.48 -15.25
C ILE A 237 9.17 -18.39 -14.56
N THR A 238 9.99 -19.44 -14.64
CA THR A 238 11.34 -19.44 -14.04
C THR A 238 12.21 -18.35 -14.67
N THR A 239 12.22 -18.24 -16.00
CA THR A 239 12.96 -17.20 -16.73
C THR A 239 12.49 -15.80 -16.34
N PHE A 240 11.18 -15.58 -16.29
CA PHE A 240 10.59 -14.27 -16.00
C PHE A 240 10.80 -13.85 -14.54
N VAL A 241 10.65 -14.78 -13.58
CA VAL A 241 10.99 -14.56 -12.17
C VAL A 241 12.46 -14.19 -12.02
N ASN A 242 13.38 -14.88 -12.71
CA ASN A 242 14.81 -14.56 -12.67
C ASN A 242 15.11 -13.17 -13.26
N ALA A 243 14.41 -12.76 -14.32
CA ALA A 243 14.52 -11.41 -14.87
C ALA A 243 14.04 -10.34 -13.88
N CYS A 244 12.91 -10.58 -13.20
CA CYS A 244 12.41 -9.68 -12.15
C CYS A 244 13.39 -9.56 -10.98
N ILE A 245 13.92 -10.68 -10.47
CA ILE A 245 14.92 -10.68 -9.38
C ILE A 245 16.19 -9.94 -9.81
N SER A 246 16.64 -10.17 -11.05
CA SER A 246 17.83 -9.49 -11.59
C SER A 246 17.62 -7.98 -11.64
N ALA A 247 16.45 -7.50 -12.05
CA ALA A 247 16.11 -6.09 -12.00
C ALA A 247 16.11 -5.55 -10.56
N VAL A 248 15.50 -6.28 -9.61
CA VAL A 248 15.47 -5.90 -8.19
C VAL A 248 16.88 -5.75 -7.60
N ILE A 249 17.78 -6.68 -7.91
CA ILE A 249 19.16 -6.63 -7.41
C ILE A 249 19.96 -5.54 -8.12
N THR A 250 19.84 -5.44 -9.44
CA THR A 250 20.65 -4.51 -10.26
C THR A 250 20.35 -3.05 -9.95
N TYR A 251 19.09 -2.74 -9.71
CA TYR A 251 18.62 -1.36 -9.50
C TYR A 251 18.24 -1.07 -8.04
N ASP A 252 18.58 -1.95 -7.10
CA ASP A 252 18.24 -1.83 -5.67
C ASP A 252 16.75 -1.53 -5.40
N LEU A 253 15.85 -2.25 -6.05
CA LEU A 253 14.41 -1.98 -5.97
C LEU A 253 13.80 -2.55 -4.69
N ASP A 254 12.77 -1.90 -4.18
CA ASP A 254 12.00 -2.34 -3.03
C ASP A 254 10.89 -3.35 -3.39
N GLY A 255 10.63 -3.58 -4.68
CA GLY A 255 9.62 -4.55 -5.12
C GLY A 255 9.39 -4.60 -6.63
N ILE A 256 8.38 -5.38 -7.00
CA ILE A 256 7.85 -5.53 -8.36
C ILE A 256 6.34 -5.22 -8.35
N ASP A 257 5.90 -4.47 -9.34
CA ASP A 257 4.50 -4.24 -9.68
C ASP A 257 4.22 -4.85 -11.07
N ILE A 258 3.11 -5.57 -11.21
CA ILE A 258 2.68 -6.16 -12.49
C ILE A 258 1.48 -5.38 -13.03
N ASP A 259 1.66 -4.74 -14.17
CA ASP A 259 0.63 -3.99 -14.89
C ASP A 259 0.27 -4.71 -16.19
N TRP A 260 -0.30 -5.92 -16.07
CA TRP A 260 -0.77 -6.71 -17.20
C TRP A 260 -2.20 -6.30 -17.54
N GLU A 261 -2.38 -5.75 -18.75
CA GLU A 261 -3.67 -5.31 -19.26
C GLU A 261 -4.22 -6.16 -20.44
N TYR A 262 -4.94 -7.27 -20.24
CA TYR A 262 -5.32 -7.90 -18.96
C TYR A 262 -5.20 -9.44 -19.05
N PRO A 263 -4.99 -10.15 -17.91
CA PRO A 263 -4.99 -11.61 -17.89
C PRO A 263 -6.35 -12.16 -18.35
N GLY A 264 -6.33 -13.08 -19.33
CA GLY A 264 -7.54 -13.72 -19.83
C GLY A 264 -8.35 -12.86 -20.81
N GLU A 265 -7.85 -11.68 -21.20
CA GLU A 265 -8.54 -10.76 -22.10
C GLU A 265 -7.58 -10.15 -23.14
N THR A 266 -8.11 -9.75 -24.29
CA THR A 266 -7.29 -9.20 -25.38
C THR A 266 -6.70 -7.82 -25.05
N GLY A 267 -7.36 -6.98 -24.25
CA GLY A 267 -6.90 -5.62 -23.99
C GLY A 267 -6.55 -4.87 -25.30
N ALA A 268 -5.32 -4.36 -25.39
CA ALA A 268 -4.79 -3.67 -26.58
C ALA A 268 -4.24 -4.62 -27.68
N GLY A 269 -4.88 -5.77 -27.91
CA GLY A 269 -4.45 -6.75 -28.92
C GLY A 269 -3.45 -7.79 -28.41
N ASN A 270 -3.39 -7.99 -27.10
CA ASN A 270 -2.51 -8.92 -26.41
C ASN A 270 -2.91 -10.37 -26.67
N LEU A 271 -1.89 -11.25 -26.64
CA LEU A 271 -2.12 -12.68 -26.51
C LEU A 271 -2.71 -12.97 -25.12
N TYR A 272 -3.70 -13.85 -25.08
CA TYR A 272 -4.30 -14.29 -23.83
C TYR A 272 -4.66 -15.78 -23.88
N SER A 273 -4.84 -16.36 -22.70
CA SER A 273 -5.27 -17.73 -22.48
C SER A 273 -6.30 -17.76 -21.34
N PRO A 274 -7.32 -18.63 -21.39
CA PRO A 274 -8.20 -18.86 -20.25
C PRO A 274 -7.45 -19.31 -18.96
N SER A 275 -6.22 -19.80 -19.08
CA SER A 275 -5.38 -20.17 -17.94
C SER A 275 -4.57 -19.02 -17.34
N ASP A 276 -4.65 -17.82 -17.91
CA ASP A 276 -3.79 -16.68 -17.53
C ASP A 276 -3.89 -16.32 -16.05
N ALA A 277 -5.09 -16.28 -15.48
CA ALA A 277 -5.24 -16.02 -14.05
C ALA A 277 -4.51 -17.08 -13.20
N ALA A 278 -4.75 -18.37 -13.45
CA ALA A 278 -4.09 -19.46 -12.72
C ALA A 278 -2.55 -19.45 -12.88
N ASN A 279 -2.08 -19.13 -14.09
CA ASN A 279 -0.66 -18.99 -14.39
C ASN A 279 -0.05 -17.77 -13.68
N LEU A 280 -0.78 -16.66 -13.60
CA LEU A 280 -0.38 -15.46 -12.87
C LEU A 280 -0.23 -15.73 -11.37
N LEU A 281 -1.14 -16.52 -10.77
CA LEU A 281 -0.98 -16.95 -9.37
C LEU A 281 0.28 -17.79 -9.16
N THR A 282 0.57 -18.69 -10.11
CA THR A 282 1.78 -19.52 -10.08
C THR A 282 3.03 -18.64 -10.17
N PHE A 283 3.02 -17.65 -11.05
CA PHE A 283 4.07 -16.65 -11.15
C PHE A 283 4.25 -15.85 -9.85
N PHE A 284 3.19 -15.28 -9.27
CA PHE A 284 3.29 -14.53 -8.01
C PHE A 284 3.78 -15.39 -6.84
N THR A 285 3.38 -16.66 -6.80
CA THR A 285 3.88 -17.61 -5.81
C THR A 285 5.38 -17.82 -5.95
N ALA A 286 5.86 -18.05 -7.18
CA ALA A 286 7.28 -18.21 -7.47
C ALA A 286 8.07 -16.93 -7.18
N LEU A 287 7.53 -15.76 -7.56
CA LEU A 287 8.13 -14.46 -7.31
C LEU A 287 8.24 -14.17 -5.81
N ARG A 288 7.19 -14.44 -5.03
CA ARG A 288 7.20 -14.29 -3.56
C ARG A 288 8.23 -15.19 -2.91
N ASN A 289 8.32 -16.45 -3.33
CA ASN A 289 9.31 -17.39 -2.81
C ASN A 289 10.74 -16.90 -3.06
N ALA A 290 10.99 -16.26 -4.19
CA ALA A 290 12.32 -15.81 -4.56
C ALA A 290 12.70 -14.43 -3.99
N LEU A 291 11.76 -13.49 -3.91
CA LEU A 291 11.99 -12.15 -3.34
C LEU A 291 11.91 -12.11 -1.81
N GLY A 292 11.25 -13.10 -1.20
CA GLY A 292 10.99 -13.13 0.24
C GLY A 292 9.86 -12.21 0.68
N SER A 293 9.66 -12.11 2.00
CA SER A 293 8.52 -11.37 2.59
C SER A 293 8.74 -9.85 2.70
N SER A 294 9.96 -9.36 2.52
CA SER A 294 10.29 -7.94 2.72
C SER A 294 10.05 -7.06 1.50
N LYS A 295 10.04 -7.65 0.28
CA LYS A 295 9.83 -6.93 -0.97
C LYS A 295 8.33 -6.73 -1.26
N ILE A 296 7.99 -5.60 -1.86
CA ILE A 296 6.62 -5.34 -2.32
C ILE A 296 6.36 -6.18 -3.58
N ILE A 297 5.21 -6.86 -3.62
CA ILE A 297 4.67 -7.44 -4.85
C ILE A 297 3.29 -6.84 -5.03
N SER A 298 3.09 -6.05 -6.07
CA SER A 298 1.79 -5.47 -6.37
C SER A 298 1.35 -5.77 -7.80
N ALA A 299 0.10 -5.44 -8.10
CA ALA A 299 -0.39 -5.40 -9.47
C ALA A 299 -1.34 -4.22 -9.64
N ALA A 300 -1.25 -3.56 -10.79
CA ALA A 300 -2.34 -2.74 -11.29
C ALA A 300 -3.48 -3.65 -11.77
N VAL A 301 -4.70 -3.36 -11.32
CA VAL A 301 -5.88 -4.19 -11.56
C VAL A 301 -7.08 -3.33 -11.95
N THR A 302 -8.04 -3.91 -12.67
CA THR A 302 -9.30 -3.22 -13.01
C THR A 302 -10.25 -3.18 -11.81
N ASP A 303 -11.42 -2.57 -11.98
CA ASP A 303 -12.50 -2.61 -11.01
C ASP A 303 -12.97 -4.04 -10.68
N LEU A 304 -12.72 -5.00 -11.58
CA LEU A 304 -13.12 -6.39 -11.44
C LEU A 304 -11.94 -7.29 -11.04
N PRO A 305 -12.15 -8.33 -10.21
CA PRO A 305 -11.20 -9.43 -10.08
C PRO A 305 -10.81 -10.00 -11.44
N TRP A 306 -9.60 -10.54 -11.54
CA TRP A 306 -9.09 -11.12 -12.79
C TRP A 306 -10.08 -12.12 -13.42
N THR A 307 -10.10 -12.15 -14.74
CA THR A 307 -10.97 -13.04 -15.50
C THR A 307 -10.50 -14.49 -15.39
N GLY A 308 -11.36 -15.35 -14.85
CA GLY A 308 -11.13 -16.79 -14.74
C GLY A 308 -11.29 -17.52 -16.06
N SER A 309 -10.99 -18.82 -16.06
CA SER A 309 -11.05 -19.66 -17.27
C SER A 309 -12.44 -19.82 -17.88
N ASN A 310 -13.49 -19.46 -17.13
CA ASN A 310 -14.87 -19.42 -17.58
C ASN A 310 -15.26 -18.09 -18.24
N GLY A 311 -14.32 -17.13 -18.38
CA GLY A 311 -14.58 -15.80 -18.92
C GLY A 311 -15.35 -14.87 -17.97
N SER A 312 -15.45 -15.22 -16.69
CA SER A 312 -16.06 -14.38 -15.65
C SER A 312 -15.01 -13.96 -14.61
N PRO A 313 -15.20 -12.82 -13.91
CA PRO A 313 -14.33 -12.45 -12.79
C PRO A 313 -14.22 -13.55 -11.75
N LEU A 314 -13.01 -13.75 -11.20
CA LEU A 314 -12.78 -14.70 -10.11
C LEU A 314 -13.59 -14.31 -8.86
N THR A 315 -14.20 -15.32 -8.23
CA THR A 315 -14.96 -15.14 -6.97
C THR A 315 -14.12 -15.42 -5.72
N ASP A 316 -12.89 -15.88 -5.88
CA ASP A 316 -11.95 -16.13 -4.78
C ASP A 316 -10.52 -15.85 -5.28
N VAL A 317 -9.91 -14.81 -4.74
CA VAL A 317 -8.52 -14.42 -4.95
C VAL A 317 -7.69 -14.51 -3.66
N SER A 318 -8.16 -15.24 -2.64
CA SER A 318 -7.49 -15.40 -1.35
C SER A 318 -6.09 -16.02 -1.47
N ALA A 319 -5.84 -16.80 -2.53
CA ALA A 319 -4.52 -17.33 -2.84
C ALA A 319 -3.54 -16.24 -3.30
N TYR A 320 -4.01 -15.24 -4.06
CA TYR A 320 -3.22 -14.07 -4.44
C TYR A 320 -2.93 -13.19 -3.22
N ALA A 321 -3.93 -13.00 -2.34
CA ALA A 321 -3.80 -12.23 -1.10
C ALA A 321 -2.64 -12.70 -0.22
N LYS A 322 -2.32 -14.01 -0.24
CA LYS A 322 -1.22 -14.62 0.53
C LYS A 322 0.17 -14.31 -0.03
N VAL A 323 0.27 -13.99 -1.32
CA VAL A 323 1.56 -13.82 -2.01
C VAL A 323 1.80 -12.38 -2.46
N MET A 324 0.76 -11.57 -2.57
CA MET A 324 0.84 -10.15 -2.92
C MET A 324 0.81 -9.24 -1.69
N THR A 325 1.38 -8.04 -1.85
CA THR A 325 1.36 -6.96 -0.88
C THR A 325 0.17 -6.04 -1.14
N TYR A 326 -0.01 -5.59 -2.39
CA TYR A 326 -1.07 -4.66 -2.77
C TYR A 326 -1.73 -5.03 -4.11
N ALA A 327 -3.00 -4.71 -4.28
CA ALA A 327 -3.65 -4.57 -5.58
C ALA A 327 -4.03 -3.10 -5.78
N ASN A 328 -3.50 -2.49 -6.83
CA ASN A 328 -3.65 -1.09 -7.19
C ASN A 328 -4.85 -0.99 -8.15
N ILE A 329 -6.03 -0.63 -7.63
CA ILE A 329 -7.25 -0.52 -8.44
C ILE A 329 -7.12 0.70 -9.35
N MET A 330 -7.07 0.47 -10.65
CA MET A 330 -7.10 1.48 -11.71
C MET A 330 -8.51 2.06 -11.86
N ASN A 331 -9.00 2.75 -10.83
CA ASN A 331 -10.30 3.43 -10.82
C ASN A 331 -10.25 4.70 -11.68
N TYR A 332 -10.07 4.51 -12.98
CA TYR A 332 -10.02 5.51 -14.03
C TYR A 332 -10.16 4.79 -15.39
N ASP A 333 -10.30 5.54 -16.48
CA ASP A 333 -10.61 4.99 -17.80
C ASP A 333 -11.97 4.24 -17.87
N VAL A 334 -12.88 4.52 -16.93
CA VAL A 334 -14.24 3.95 -16.92
C VAL A 334 -15.03 4.45 -18.14
N PHE A 335 -15.07 5.77 -18.32
CA PHE A 335 -15.56 6.41 -19.53
C PHE A 335 -14.42 7.11 -20.26
N GLY A 336 -14.23 6.76 -21.53
CA GLY A 336 -13.35 7.47 -22.45
C GLY A 336 -14.01 8.70 -23.08
N ALA A 337 -13.29 9.35 -24.00
CA ALA A 337 -13.87 10.46 -24.77
C ALA A 337 -15.00 9.97 -25.69
N SER A 338 -16.11 10.70 -25.71
CA SER A 338 -17.32 10.30 -26.44
C SER A 338 -18.11 11.52 -26.89
N SER A 339 -18.38 11.64 -28.19
CA SER A 339 -19.16 12.77 -28.72
C SER A 339 -20.64 12.68 -28.37
N THR A 340 -21.15 11.48 -28.15
CA THR A 340 -22.57 11.20 -27.92
C THR A 340 -22.93 11.06 -26.45
N ALA A 341 -22.04 10.47 -25.64
CA ALA A 341 -22.25 10.20 -24.24
C ALA A 341 -20.94 10.37 -23.43
N PRO A 342 -20.51 11.62 -23.16
CA PRO A 342 -19.44 11.88 -22.19
C PRO A 342 -19.86 11.38 -20.80
N GLY A 343 -18.98 10.65 -20.13
CA GLY A 343 -19.20 10.11 -18.78
C GLY A 343 -18.02 10.38 -17.84
N PRO A 344 -18.14 10.01 -16.56
CA PRO A 344 -17.10 10.23 -15.55
C PRO A 344 -15.87 9.34 -15.79
N ASN A 345 -14.67 9.91 -15.86
CA ASN A 345 -13.42 9.14 -16.02
C ASN A 345 -13.23 8.12 -14.88
N ALA A 346 -13.45 8.58 -13.65
CA ALA A 346 -13.21 7.83 -12.43
C ALA A 346 -14.36 8.05 -11.43
N PRO A 347 -15.53 7.44 -11.61
CA PRO A 347 -16.64 7.62 -10.67
C PRO A 347 -16.27 7.11 -9.26
N LEU A 348 -16.66 7.85 -8.22
CA LEU A 348 -16.59 7.36 -6.83
C LEU A 348 -17.56 6.19 -6.62
N GLY A 349 -18.78 6.31 -7.15
CA GLY A 349 -19.82 5.31 -7.00
C GLY A 349 -20.94 5.48 -8.03
N ASN A 350 -21.94 4.61 -7.95
CA ASN A 350 -23.20 4.72 -8.71
C ASN A 350 -24.30 5.28 -7.79
N LEU A 351 -24.12 6.50 -7.29
CA LEU A 351 -24.85 7.04 -6.14
C LEU A 351 -26.34 7.26 -6.39
N CYS A 352 -26.73 7.40 -7.66
CA CYS A 352 -28.12 7.55 -8.10
C CYS A 352 -28.70 6.27 -8.73
N ASN A 353 -27.96 5.15 -8.74
CA ASN A 353 -28.38 3.87 -9.32
C ASN A 353 -28.81 3.94 -10.80
N ASN A 354 -28.11 4.73 -11.61
CA ASN A 354 -28.44 4.95 -13.02
C ASN A 354 -27.21 5.01 -13.95
N SER A 355 -26.01 4.70 -13.46
CA SER A 355 -24.85 4.44 -14.33
C SER A 355 -25.16 3.33 -15.35
N SER A 356 -24.74 3.52 -16.60
CA SER A 356 -24.72 2.46 -17.63
C SER A 356 -23.62 1.41 -17.36
N LEU A 357 -22.65 1.76 -16.52
CA LEU A 357 -21.49 0.98 -16.10
C LEU A 357 -21.48 0.83 -14.57
N PRO A 358 -22.53 0.25 -13.93
CA PRO A 358 -22.69 0.25 -12.48
C PRO A 358 -21.60 -0.52 -11.72
N GLN A 359 -20.88 -1.41 -12.40
CA GLN A 359 -19.78 -2.21 -11.84
C GLN A 359 -18.42 -1.53 -11.88
N TYR A 360 -18.31 -0.34 -12.48
CA TYR A 360 -17.06 0.38 -12.68
C TYR A 360 -17.10 1.72 -11.93
N SER A 361 -16.67 1.68 -10.67
CA SER A 361 -16.55 2.81 -9.75
C SER A 361 -15.76 2.39 -8.52
N ALA A 362 -15.22 3.33 -7.76
CA ALA A 362 -14.42 3.01 -6.57
C ALA A 362 -15.21 2.16 -5.55
N GLU A 363 -16.48 2.48 -5.31
CA GLU A 363 -17.38 1.70 -4.44
C GLU A 363 -17.60 0.28 -4.96
N ALA A 364 -17.90 0.14 -6.25
CA ALA A 364 -18.11 -1.17 -6.87
C ALA A 364 -16.82 -2.01 -6.87
N ALA A 365 -15.69 -1.42 -7.24
CA ALA A 365 -14.40 -2.10 -7.28
C ALA A 365 -14.00 -2.68 -5.92
N VAL A 366 -14.08 -1.87 -4.86
CA VAL A 366 -13.79 -2.32 -3.50
C VAL A 366 -14.74 -3.46 -3.10
N SER A 367 -16.04 -3.33 -3.37
CA SER A 367 -17.00 -4.40 -3.06
C SER A 367 -16.70 -5.70 -3.81
N GLN A 368 -16.25 -5.61 -5.06
CA GLN A 368 -15.99 -6.79 -5.91
C GLN A 368 -14.70 -7.50 -5.49
N TRP A 369 -13.61 -6.77 -5.26
CA TRP A 369 -12.36 -7.36 -4.80
C TRP A 369 -12.43 -7.92 -3.37
N THR A 370 -13.11 -7.22 -2.46
CA THR A 370 -13.32 -7.73 -1.09
C THR A 370 -14.30 -8.90 -1.05
N GLY A 371 -15.35 -8.88 -1.88
CA GLY A 371 -16.24 -10.02 -2.08
C GLY A 371 -15.55 -11.25 -2.68
N ALA A 372 -14.42 -11.04 -3.37
CA ALA A 372 -13.53 -12.11 -3.84
C ALA A 372 -12.43 -12.48 -2.83
N GLU A 373 -12.58 -12.14 -1.54
CA GLU A 373 -11.66 -12.52 -0.45
C GLU A 373 -10.29 -11.80 -0.47
N LEU A 374 -10.12 -10.70 -1.22
CA LEU A 374 -8.96 -9.82 -1.06
C LEU A 374 -9.20 -8.86 0.12
N PRO A 375 -8.34 -8.83 1.15
CA PRO A 375 -8.50 -7.89 2.27
C PRO A 375 -8.49 -6.44 1.80
N ALA A 376 -9.41 -5.61 2.31
CA ALA A 376 -9.42 -4.17 2.03
C ALA A 376 -8.07 -3.52 2.34
N SER A 377 -7.37 -3.96 3.40
CA SER A 377 -6.03 -3.49 3.77
C SER A 377 -4.91 -3.88 2.79
N GLN A 378 -5.23 -4.56 1.67
CA GLN A 378 -4.33 -4.80 0.53
C GLN A 378 -4.76 -4.02 -0.73
N LEU A 379 -5.89 -3.32 -0.71
CA LEU A 379 -6.37 -2.51 -1.82
C LEU A 379 -5.84 -1.08 -1.75
N VAL A 380 -5.31 -0.57 -2.87
CA VAL A 380 -4.86 0.81 -3.02
C VAL A 380 -5.69 1.45 -4.14
N LEU A 381 -6.41 2.54 -3.85
CA LEU A 381 -7.34 3.16 -4.79
C LEU A 381 -6.62 4.14 -5.73
N GLY A 382 -6.80 3.97 -7.05
CA GLY A 382 -6.28 4.85 -8.07
C GLY A 382 -6.98 6.20 -8.15
N LEU A 383 -6.19 7.25 -8.28
CA LEU A 383 -6.59 8.65 -8.37
C LEU A 383 -5.98 9.25 -9.65
N PRO A 384 -6.76 9.47 -10.72
CA PRO A 384 -6.22 10.01 -11.96
C PRO A 384 -5.89 11.50 -11.81
N LEU A 385 -4.76 11.91 -12.39
CA LEU A 385 -4.36 13.31 -12.55
C LEU A 385 -4.62 13.82 -13.98
N TYR A 386 -5.53 13.15 -14.69
CA TYR A 386 -6.00 13.49 -16.03
C TYR A 386 -7.52 13.35 -16.15
N GLY A 387 -8.03 13.85 -17.27
CA GLY A 387 -9.41 13.68 -17.71
C GLY A 387 -9.51 13.36 -19.19
N TYR A 388 -10.74 13.18 -19.66
CA TYR A 388 -11.06 12.93 -21.07
C TYR A 388 -11.77 14.13 -21.68
N VAL A 389 -11.32 14.52 -22.88
CA VAL A 389 -11.92 15.61 -23.65
C VAL A 389 -12.80 15.02 -24.76
N SER A 390 -14.09 15.32 -24.67
CA SER A 390 -15.14 14.86 -25.57
C SER A 390 -15.62 15.99 -26.47
N GLU A 391 -15.73 15.72 -27.78
CA GLU A 391 -16.34 16.63 -28.75
C GLU A 391 -17.87 16.56 -28.62
N SER A 392 -18.45 17.32 -27.69
CA SER A 392 -19.87 17.24 -27.35
C SER A 392 -20.44 18.59 -26.91
N THR A 393 -21.74 18.80 -27.14
CA THR A 393 -22.50 19.98 -26.66
C THR A 393 -23.26 19.70 -25.37
N LYS A 394 -23.06 18.53 -24.75
CA LYS A 394 -23.71 18.18 -23.50
C LYS A 394 -23.29 19.14 -22.38
N THR A 395 -24.24 19.44 -21.50
CA THR A 395 -24.03 20.27 -20.31
C THR A 395 -24.08 19.44 -19.02
N SER A 396 -24.02 18.11 -19.16
CA SER A 396 -23.99 17.10 -18.11
C SER A 396 -23.18 15.90 -18.58
N LEU A 397 -22.59 15.14 -17.65
CA LEU A 397 -22.09 13.80 -17.94
C LEU A 397 -23.33 12.89 -18.08
N THR A 398 -23.64 12.47 -19.30
CA THR A 398 -24.85 11.69 -19.58
C THR A 398 -24.59 10.22 -19.30
N ASP A 399 -25.18 9.75 -18.20
CA ASP A 399 -25.88 8.46 -18.04
C ASP A 399 -26.75 8.49 -16.77
N PHE A 400 -26.54 9.46 -15.88
CA PHE A 400 -27.28 9.60 -14.64
C PHE A 400 -28.47 10.57 -14.82
N VAL A 401 -29.71 10.10 -14.61
CA VAL A 401 -30.93 10.91 -14.51
C VAL A 401 -30.85 11.79 -13.26
N GLU A 402 -30.95 13.11 -13.44
CA GLU A 402 -31.06 14.07 -12.34
C GLU A 402 -32.38 13.82 -11.60
N LEU A 403 -32.31 13.36 -10.34
CA LEU A 403 -33.50 13.23 -9.49
C LEU A 403 -33.84 14.61 -8.92
N GLU A 404 -35.01 15.15 -9.27
CA GLU A 404 -35.56 16.33 -8.60
C GLU A 404 -35.67 16.07 -7.08
N GLY A 405 -35.01 16.89 -6.27
CA GLY A 405 -35.09 16.84 -4.81
C GLY A 405 -33.89 16.24 -4.06
N PHE A 406 -32.79 15.91 -4.74
CA PHE A 406 -31.55 15.42 -4.09
C PHE A 406 -30.76 16.57 -3.43
N ASP A 407 -30.65 16.56 -2.10
CA ASP A 407 -29.92 17.56 -1.30
C ASP A 407 -28.43 17.18 -1.16
N ARG A 408 -27.61 17.92 -1.91
CA ARG A 408 -26.17 17.68 -2.15
C ARG A 408 -25.32 17.80 -0.89
N GLU A 409 -25.57 18.78 -0.02
CA GLU A 409 -24.78 18.95 1.21
C GLU A 409 -25.19 17.95 2.28
N ARG A 410 -26.46 17.57 2.30
CA ARG A 410 -27.00 16.61 3.25
C ARG A 410 -26.43 15.20 3.04
N GLU A 411 -26.27 14.77 1.79
CA GLU A 411 -25.68 13.46 1.46
C GLU A 411 -24.17 13.42 1.70
N ARG A 412 -23.42 14.47 1.30
CA ARG A 412 -21.99 14.60 1.62
C ARG A 412 -21.74 14.60 3.13
N ALA A 413 -22.54 15.36 3.89
CA ALA A 413 -22.45 15.40 5.35
C ALA A 413 -22.87 14.08 6.00
N ALA A 414 -23.91 13.40 5.49
CA ALA A 414 -24.35 12.10 6.00
C ALA A 414 -23.30 11.01 5.82
N ARG A 415 -22.47 11.10 4.77
CA ARG A 415 -21.41 10.13 4.45
C ARG A 415 -20.04 10.49 5.04
N GLY A 416 -19.94 11.62 5.75
CA GLY A 416 -18.66 12.11 6.29
C GLY A 416 -17.63 12.49 5.22
N MET A 417 -18.08 12.71 3.98
CA MET A 417 -17.28 13.09 2.82
C MET A 417 -17.24 14.63 2.75
N SER A 418 -16.40 15.24 3.58
CA SER A 418 -16.11 16.68 3.47
C SER A 418 -14.62 16.93 3.50
N CYS A 419 -14.04 17.23 2.35
CA CYS A 419 -12.82 18.02 2.32
C CYS A 419 -13.17 19.46 2.73
N PRO A 420 -12.53 20.06 3.76
CA PRO A 420 -12.98 21.31 4.37
C PRO A 420 -12.58 22.58 3.57
N LEU A 421 -12.42 22.50 2.25
CA LEU A 421 -12.15 23.70 1.43
C LEU A 421 -13.49 24.40 1.08
N PRO A 422 -13.68 25.69 1.40
CA PRO A 422 -14.90 26.41 1.04
C PRO A 422 -14.95 26.66 -0.47
N ARG A 423 -16.07 26.35 -1.11
CA ARG A 423 -16.32 26.66 -2.52
C ARG A 423 -16.99 28.04 -2.63
N GLU A 424 -16.21 29.11 -2.78
CA GLU A 424 -16.78 30.42 -3.15
C GLU A 424 -17.00 30.47 -4.68
N ARG A 425 -18.26 30.61 -5.09
CA ARG A 425 -18.66 30.72 -6.51
C ARG A 425 -18.32 32.11 -7.05
N GLY A 426 -17.16 32.26 -7.70
CA GLY A 426 -16.77 33.44 -8.47
C GLY A 426 -16.76 33.14 -9.96
N ALA A 427 -17.73 33.68 -10.71
CA ALA A 427 -17.71 33.63 -12.18
C ALA A 427 -16.68 34.65 -12.69
N VAL A 428 -15.59 34.20 -13.33
CA VAL A 428 -14.60 35.10 -13.93
C VAL A 428 -14.27 34.64 -15.36
N GLN A 429 -14.50 35.54 -16.32
CA GLN A 429 -14.17 35.36 -17.74
C GLN A 429 -12.72 35.80 -18.03
N SER A 430 -11.92 35.00 -18.74
CA SER A 430 -10.66 35.45 -19.38
C SER A 430 -10.11 34.42 -20.39
N LYS A 431 -9.17 34.83 -21.26
CA LYS A 431 -9.00 34.50 -22.70
C LYS A 431 -7.98 33.38 -23.09
N THR A 432 -8.31 32.77 -24.23
CA THR A 432 -7.76 31.65 -25.03
C THR A 432 -6.24 31.52 -25.34
N LYS A 433 -5.78 30.25 -25.45
CA LYS A 433 -4.93 29.71 -26.55
C LYS A 433 -5.08 28.17 -26.68
N GLN A 434 -4.83 27.64 -27.89
CA GLN A 434 -5.23 26.32 -28.42
C GLN A 434 -4.01 25.54 -28.93
N GLU A 435 -3.88 24.24 -28.62
CA GLU A 435 -2.89 23.23 -29.11
C GLU A 435 -3.27 21.85 -28.50
N ASN A 436 -3.02 20.63 -29.00
CA ASN A 436 -2.61 20.00 -30.28
C ASN A 436 -3.17 18.55 -30.25
N LYS A 437 -3.25 17.86 -31.40
CA LYS A 437 -3.93 16.54 -31.58
C LYS A 437 -3.00 15.34 -31.32
N ASP A 438 -3.49 14.30 -30.64
CA ASP A 438 -2.91 12.93 -30.61
C ASP A 438 -4.00 11.84 -30.69
N GLU A 439 -3.58 10.64 -31.11
CA GLU A 439 -4.34 9.60 -31.83
C GLU A 439 -5.21 8.62 -31.01
N ASP A 440 -6.18 8.02 -31.72
CA ASP A 440 -7.34 7.26 -31.25
C ASP A 440 -7.05 5.77 -30.97
N ALA A 441 -7.40 5.26 -29.78
CA ALA A 441 -7.47 3.82 -29.47
C ALA A 441 -8.81 3.45 -28.78
N PRO A 442 -9.37 2.25 -29.01
CA PRO A 442 -10.61 1.78 -28.37
C PRO A 442 -10.45 1.51 -26.86
N ASN A 443 -11.56 1.55 -26.11
CA ASN A 443 -11.57 1.26 -24.68
C ASN A 443 -11.40 -0.26 -24.44
N ALA A 444 -10.59 -0.61 -23.44
CA ALA A 444 -10.27 -1.98 -23.06
C ALA A 444 -11.44 -2.71 -22.35
N LEU A 445 -12.55 -2.00 -22.09
CA LEU A 445 -13.81 -2.52 -21.52
C LEU A 445 -14.87 -2.89 -22.60
N ASN A 446 -14.46 -3.38 -23.78
CA ASN A 446 -15.33 -3.73 -24.92
C ASN A 446 -16.15 -2.56 -25.52
N GLY A 447 -15.73 -1.30 -25.31
CA GLY A 447 -16.39 -0.10 -25.86
C GLY A 447 -15.60 0.55 -27.01
N ALA A 448 -16.25 0.80 -28.13
CA ALA A 448 -15.67 1.47 -29.31
C ALA A 448 -15.58 3.00 -29.15
N HIS A 449 -14.91 3.48 -28.10
CA HIS A 449 -14.76 4.91 -27.83
C HIS A 449 -13.29 5.35 -27.94
N PRO A 450 -12.95 6.30 -28.83
CA PRO A 450 -11.57 6.74 -29.05
C PRO A 450 -11.01 7.49 -27.84
N ARG A 451 -9.79 7.15 -27.43
CA ARG A 451 -9.04 7.86 -26.37
C ARG A 451 -8.43 9.17 -26.91
N LYS A 452 -9.03 10.33 -26.61
CA LYS A 452 -8.33 11.62 -26.69
C LYS A 452 -8.01 12.14 -25.29
N ARG A 453 -6.73 12.04 -24.91
CA ARG A 453 -6.17 12.65 -23.69
C ARG A 453 -5.67 14.03 -24.06
N VAL A 454 -6.16 15.09 -23.40
CA VAL A 454 -5.68 16.46 -23.60
C VAL A 454 -5.48 17.10 -22.22
N PRO A 455 -4.37 17.82 -21.99
CA PRO A 455 -4.19 18.60 -20.77
C PRO A 455 -5.36 19.59 -20.60
N VAL A 456 -6.04 19.53 -19.45
CA VAL A 456 -7.26 20.32 -19.19
C VAL A 456 -6.91 21.66 -18.54
N ASN A 457 -7.06 22.78 -19.25
CA ASN A 457 -6.80 24.12 -18.70
C ASN A 457 -7.86 24.58 -17.68
N VAL A 458 -7.70 24.16 -16.41
CA VAL A 458 -8.44 24.64 -15.24
C VAL A 458 -7.51 25.46 -14.35
N ALA A 459 -7.67 26.78 -14.24
CA ALA A 459 -6.81 27.52 -13.33
C ALA A 459 -7.25 27.36 -11.88
N GLN A 460 -6.28 27.42 -10.99
CA GLN A 460 -6.50 27.60 -9.57
C GLN A 460 -6.57 29.08 -9.28
N ASP A 461 -7.65 29.55 -8.64
CA ASP A 461 -7.66 30.91 -8.13
C ASP A 461 -6.76 31.00 -6.89
N ALA A 462 -5.70 31.79 -7.02
CA ALA A 462 -4.71 32.01 -5.96
C ALA A 462 -5.32 32.69 -4.73
N ALA A 463 -6.48 33.35 -4.84
CA ALA A 463 -7.17 34.00 -3.74
C ALA A 463 -8.07 33.06 -2.92
N SER A 464 -8.49 31.91 -3.47
CA SER A 464 -9.45 30.97 -2.84
C SER A 464 -8.81 29.69 -2.29
N GLY A 465 -7.48 29.62 -2.21
CA GLY A 465 -6.80 28.60 -1.40
C GLY A 465 -6.91 27.17 -1.93
N GLY A 466 -6.94 26.94 -3.24
CA GLY A 466 -6.94 25.57 -3.79
C GLY A 466 -8.06 25.26 -4.78
N VAL A 467 -9.05 26.14 -4.92
CA VAL A 467 -10.24 25.87 -5.73
C VAL A 467 -9.90 25.96 -7.22
N PHE A 468 -10.17 24.88 -7.94
CA PHE A 468 -10.16 24.86 -9.39
C PHE A 468 -11.35 25.67 -9.91
N VAL A 469 -11.09 26.64 -10.78
CA VAL A 469 -12.11 27.46 -11.44
C VAL A 469 -12.02 27.28 -12.95
N ALA A 470 -13.18 27.19 -13.59
CA ALA A 470 -13.24 27.12 -15.04
C ALA A 470 -12.68 28.43 -15.65
N GLU A 471 -11.72 28.29 -16.58
CA GLU A 471 -11.18 29.40 -17.35
C GLU A 471 -11.57 29.30 -18.83
N ASN A 472 -11.23 30.32 -19.62
CA ASN A 472 -11.35 30.30 -21.09
C ASN A 472 -12.77 30.18 -21.65
N GLY A 473 -13.80 30.45 -20.85
CA GLY A 473 -15.20 30.40 -21.26
C GLY A 473 -15.86 29.03 -21.08
N TYR A 474 -15.16 28.08 -20.46
CA TYR A 474 -15.79 26.85 -19.98
C TYR A 474 -16.70 27.13 -18.79
N THR A 475 -17.78 26.36 -18.70
CA THR A 475 -18.65 26.31 -17.53
C THR A 475 -18.33 25.05 -16.73
N GLU A 476 -18.19 25.20 -15.42
CA GLU A 476 -17.99 24.07 -14.51
C GLU A 476 -19.32 23.39 -14.19
N GLY A 477 -19.33 22.07 -14.19
CA GLY A 477 -20.42 21.23 -13.74
C GLY A 477 -19.96 20.21 -12.71
N TRP A 478 -20.91 19.66 -11.95
CA TRP A 478 -20.67 18.60 -10.98
C TRP A 478 -21.72 17.52 -11.15
N ASP A 479 -21.28 16.29 -11.40
CA ASP A 479 -22.14 15.11 -11.40
C ASP A 479 -22.20 14.53 -9.98
N ASN A 480 -23.34 14.70 -9.31
CA ASN A 480 -23.55 14.19 -7.95
C ASN A 480 -23.68 12.67 -7.91
N CYS A 481 -24.04 12.04 -9.03
CA CYS A 481 -24.32 10.62 -9.08
C CYS A 481 -23.05 9.78 -9.21
N SER A 482 -21.98 10.37 -9.75
CA SER A 482 -20.65 9.78 -9.84
C SER A 482 -19.60 10.48 -8.94
N ASP A 483 -19.96 11.59 -8.31
CA ASP A 483 -19.08 12.48 -7.55
C ASP A 483 -17.88 12.97 -8.39
N THR A 484 -18.18 13.45 -9.61
CA THR A 484 -17.18 13.80 -10.62
C THR A 484 -17.39 15.23 -11.15
N PRO A 485 -16.36 16.10 -11.13
CA PRO A 485 -16.42 17.40 -11.79
C PRO A 485 -16.29 17.25 -13.31
N PHE A 486 -16.84 18.20 -14.03
CA PHE A 486 -16.61 18.33 -15.47
C PHE A 486 -16.63 19.78 -15.92
N LEU A 487 -15.99 20.06 -17.04
CA LEU A 487 -16.10 21.33 -17.75
C LEU A 487 -16.90 21.13 -19.03
N PHE A 488 -17.64 22.15 -19.46
CA PHE A 488 -18.25 22.14 -20.78
C PHE A 488 -18.27 23.52 -21.43
N ASP A 489 -18.23 23.52 -22.76
CA ASP A 489 -18.43 24.68 -23.61
C ASP A 489 -19.23 24.24 -24.84
N THR A 490 -20.50 24.65 -24.89
CA THR A 490 -21.42 24.28 -25.97
C THR A 490 -21.08 24.95 -27.29
N ALA A 491 -20.46 26.14 -27.27
CA ALA A 491 -20.04 26.85 -28.47
C ALA A 491 -18.80 26.21 -29.10
N ARG A 492 -17.90 25.68 -28.27
CA ARG A 492 -16.71 24.92 -28.71
C ARG A 492 -16.94 23.42 -28.81
N THR A 493 -18.17 22.96 -28.61
CA THR A 493 -18.54 21.53 -28.62
C THR A 493 -17.56 20.70 -27.81
N THR A 494 -17.25 21.12 -26.58
CA THR A 494 -16.26 20.44 -25.73
C THR A 494 -16.84 20.14 -24.36
N VAL A 495 -16.68 18.89 -23.91
CA VAL A 495 -16.92 18.45 -22.53
C VAL A 495 -15.66 17.79 -22.00
N VAL A 496 -15.28 18.07 -20.76
CA VAL A 496 -14.10 17.49 -20.13
C VAL A 496 -14.47 16.88 -18.79
N ALA A 497 -14.43 15.56 -18.67
CA ALA A 497 -14.59 14.85 -17.40
C ALA A 497 -13.23 14.64 -16.76
N TYR A 498 -13.05 15.05 -15.50
CA TYR A 498 -11.76 15.04 -14.83
C TYR A 498 -11.92 14.87 -13.32
N ASP A 499 -10.81 14.90 -12.59
CA ASP A 499 -10.78 14.90 -11.14
C ASP A 499 -10.14 16.19 -10.62
N ASP A 500 -10.77 16.80 -9.61
CA ASP A 500 -10.29 18.01 -8.95
C ASP A 500 -9.91 17.71 -7.49
N THR A 501 -9.51 18.74 -6.73
CA THR A 501 -9.16 18.53 -5.31
C THR A 501 -10.30 17.97 -4.46
N TYR A 502 -11.56 18.22 -4.84
CA TYR A 502 -12.74 17.78 -4.10
C TYR A 502 -13.03 16.30 -4.37
N SER A 503 -13.18 15.90 -5.64
CA SER A 503 -13.44 14.50 -5.99
C SER A 503 -12.29 13.58 -5.57
N LEU A 504 -11.04 14.04 -5.70
CA LEU A 504 -9.88 13.31 -5.19
C LEU A 504 -9.91 13.19 -3.65
N GLY A 505 -10.32 14.26 -2.95
CA GLY A 505 -10.46 14.26 -1.50
C GLY A 505 -11.58 13.33 -1.01
N ASP A 506 -12.70 13.30 -1.72
CA ASP A 506 -13.84 12.44 -1.40
C ASP A 506 -13.50 10.95 -1.64
N LYS A 507 -12.80 10.62 -2.74
CA LYS A 507 -12.25 9.28 -2.98
C LYS A 507 -11.21 8.84 -1.95
N ALA A 508 -10.29 9.73 -1.55
CA ALA A 508 -9.32 9.44 -0.51
C ALA A 508 -10.00 9.22 0.85
N SER A 509 -11.04 10.00 1.16
CA SER A 509 -11.86 9.84 2.37
C SER A 509 -12.61 8.51 2.34
N TYR A 510 -13.18 8.14 1.19
CA TYR A 510 -13.79 6.84 0.97
C TYR A 510 -12.80 5.71 1.21
N ALA A 511 -11.63 5.73 0.56
CA ALA A 511 -10.59 4.71 0.71
C ALA A 511 -10.21 4.51 2.19
N LYS A 512 -10.03 5.60 2.93
CA LYS A 512 -9.78 5.54 4.38
C LYS A 512 -10.95 4.91 5.14
N SER A 513 -12.18 5.32 4.87
CA SER A 513 -13.38 4.82 5.57
C SER A 513 -13.65 3.34 5.30
N ALA A 514 -13.33 2.86 4.09
CA ALA A 514 -13.46 1.48 3.68
C ALA A 514 -12.25 0.60 4.11
N GLY A 515 -11.29 1.17 4.84
CA GLY A 515 -10.15 0.42 5.40
C GLY A 515 -9.11 0.00 4.35
N LEU A 516 -9.01 0.75 3.25
CA LEU A 516 -8.03 0.49 2.20
C LEU A 516 -6.60 0.71 2.71
N ALA A 517 -5.65 0.05 2.05
CA ALA A 517 -4.23 0.24 2.28
C ALA A 517 -3.77 1.68 1.97
N GLY A 518 -4.47 2.38 1.06
CA GLY A 518 -4.16 3.76 0.71
C GLY A 518 -4.66 4.17 -0.68
N CYS A 519 -4.00 5.15 -1.29
CA CYS A 519 -4.29 5.65 -2.63
C CYS A 519 -3.02 5.75 -3.46
N PHE A 520 -3.15 5.62 -4.78
CA PHE A 520 -2.07 5.90 -5.71
C PHE A 520 -2.50 6.89 -6.80
N THR A 521 -1.55 7.64 -7.37
CA THR A 521 -1.85 8.57 -8.47
C THR A 521 -1.24 8.13 -9.80
N TRP A 522 -2.00 8.30 -10.88
CA TRP A 522 -1.54 8.21 -12.27
C TRP A 522 -1.70 9.57 -12.97
N SER A 523 -0.64 10.29 -13.38
CA SER A 523 0.79 10.04 -13.14
C SER A 523 1.57 11.33 -12.85
N LEU A 524 2.78 11.22 -12.28
CA LEU A 524 3.53 12.36 -11.74
C LEU A 524 4.00 13.40 -12.78
N ASP A 525 4.03 13.07 -14.08
CA ASP A 525 4.31 14.00 -15.18
C ASP A 525 3.17 14.99 -15.43
N GLN A 526 1.95 14.63 -15.03
CA GLN A 526 0.75 15.43 -15.26
C GLN A 526 0.51 16.47 -14.16
N ILE A 527 1.38 16.50 -13.15
CA ILE A 527 1.34 17.48 -12.05
C ILE A 527 1.71 18.89 -12.53
N PHE A 528 2.39 19.04 -13.67
CA PHE A 528 2.87 20.34 -14.16
C PHE A 528 2.52 20.61 -15.63
N ARG A 529 1.40 21.31 -15.83
CA ARG A 529 1.22 22.33 -16.90
C ARG A 529 -0.05 23.17 -16.78
N ILE A 530 -0.87 22.90 -15.76
CA ILE A 530 -2.03 23.71 -15.39
C ILE A 530 -1.97 23.91 -13.88
N THR A 531 -1.26 24.94 -13.43
CA THR A 531 -1.47 25.68 -12.17
C THR A 531 -0.37 26.74 -12.06
N ILE A 532 -0.72 28.01 -12.26
CA ILE A 532 0.10 29.13 -11.78
C ILE A 532 0.12 29.02 -10.24
N MET A 533 1.30 28.77 -9.67
CA MET A 533 1.57 28.82 -8.22
C MET A 533 0.52 28.14 -7.32
N SER A 534 0.65 26.83 -7.04
CA SER A 534 0.28 26.24 -5.72
C SER A 534 0.51 24.72 -5.59
N CYS A 535 1.64 24.18 -6.06
CA CYS A 535 2.03 22.80 -5.72
C CYS A 535 2.65 22.67 -4.30
N LYS A 536 2.17 23.47 -3.35
CA LYS A 536 2.36 23.22 -1.91
C LYS A 536 1.15 22.50 -1.28
N MET A 537 0.04 22.34 -2.01
CA MET A 537 -1.20 21.77 -1.46
C MET A 537 -1.66 20.45 -2.10
N SER A 538 -1.36 20.16 -3.36
CA SER A 538 -1.87 18.93 -4.02
C SER A 538 -1.27 17.64 -3.49
N TYR A 539 0.00 17.66 -3.11
CA TYR A 539 0.61 16.55 -2.39
C TYR A 539 0.08 16.38 -0.95
N GLY A 540 -0.44 17.48 -0.39
CA GLY A 540 -0.96 17.54 0.96
C GLY A 540 -2.40 17.02 1.09
N LEU A 541 -3.13 16.76 0.01
CA LEU A 541 -4.55 16.35 0.08
C LEU A 541 -4.73 14.83 0.25
N VAL A 542 -3.96 14.02 -0.49
CA VAL A 542 -3.84 12.56 -0.22
C VAL A 542 -3.23 12.34 1.16
N TRP A 543 -2.25 13.17 1.55
CA TRP A 543 -1.60 13.13 2.87
C TRP A 543 -2.49 13.65 4.01
N ALA A 544 -3.20 14.78 3.87
CA ALA A 544 -4.00 15.39 4.94
C ALA A 544 -5.29 14.64 5.26
N CYS A 545 -5.87 13.93 4.29
CA CYS A 545 -7.01 13.04 4.55
C CYS A 545 -6.57 11.81 5.38
N CYS A 546 -5.34 11.31 5.18
CA CYS A 546 -4.82 10.19 5.95
C CYS A 546 -4.21 10.58 7.31
N GLU A 547 -3.65 11.78 7.50
CA GLU A 547 -2.91 12.13 8.74
C GLU A 547 -3.63 12.93 9.86
N ARG A 548 -4.83 13.51 9.66
CA ARG A 548 -5.45 14.37 10.71
C ARG A 548 -6.20 13.63 11.82
N GLU A 549 -5.50 12.84 12.63
CA GLU A 549 -5.91 12.59 14.03
C GLU A 549 -4.74 12.65 15.04
N THR A 550 -3.48 12.61 14.62
CA THR A 550 -2.34 12.60 15.56
C THR A 550 -1.90 13.98 16.05
N ARG A 551 -2.27 15.08 15.37
CA ARG A 551 -1.95 16.45 15.83
C ARG A 551 -2.95 17.09 16.80
N ILE A 552 -4.22 16.65 16.81
CA ILE A 552 -5.24 17.27 17.69
C ILE A 552 -5.05 16.87 19.16
N ARG A 553 -4.40 15.73 19.45
CA ARG A 553 -4.13 15.29 20.83
C ARG A 553 -2.82 15.80 21.44
N ARG A 554 -1.93 16.45 20.67
CA ARG A 554 -0.70 17.06 21.23
C ARG A 554 -0.78 18.58 21.43
N GLY A 555 -1.75 19.25 20.80
CA GLY A 555 -1.93 20.70 20.93
C GLY A 555 -2.75 21.15 22.14
N ALA A 556 -3.35 20.23 22.90
CA ALA A 556 -4.21 20.55 24.04
C ALA A 556 -3.47 20.61 25.40
N ASP A 557 -2.27 20.02 25.51
CA ASP A 557 -1.55 19.88 26.79
C ASP A 557 -0.36 20.84 26.99
N GLU A 558 -0.07 21.76 26.05
CA GLU A 558 1.03 22.74 26.18
C GLU A 558 0.59 24.21 26.25
N LYS A 559 -0.68 24.46 26.61
CA LYS A 559 -1.13 25.80 27.07
C LYS A 559 -1.79 25.69 28.43
N GLY A 560 -0.97 25.53 29.46
CA GLY A 560 -1.45 25.50 30.84
C GLY A 560 -0.39 25.14 31.86
N ARG A 561 0.70 25.90 31.93
CA ARG A 561 1.46 26.14 33.17
C ARG A 561 2.36 27.36 33.04
#